data_AF-A0A938UI01-F1
#
_entry.id   AF-A0A938UI01-F1
#
_cell.length_a   1.000
_cell.length_b   1.000
_cell.length_c   1.000
_cell.angle_alpha   90.00
_cell.angle_beta   90.00
_cell.angle_gamma   90.00
#
_symmetry.space_group_name_H-M   'P 1'
#
loop_
_entity.id
_entity.type
_entity.pdbx_description
1 polymer ?
#
loop_
_entity_poly.entity_id
_entity_poly.type
_entity_poly.pdbx_seq_one_letter_code
_entity_poly.pdbx_strand_id
1 'polypeptide(L)'
;MDWDKLLDEATRYLQEYIRINTVNPPGNETEAAKFFKKIFDAESIPCQIHEPSPGRGSILATLKGNGSKRPLLLLSHIDVVPVEEAKWEVPPFEGV
;
A
#
# COMPACT_ATOMS: atom_id res chain seq x y z
N MET A 1 -19.19 -3.64 -15.99
CA MET A 1 -18.22 -3.14 -14.99
C MET A 1 -18.29 -1.64 -15.07
N ASP A 2 -18.53 -0.98 -13.95
CA ASP A 2 -18.61 0.47 -13.89
C ASP A 2 -17.19 1.01 -13.75
N TRP A 3 -16.62 1.49 -14.86
CA TRP A 3 -15.22 1.91 -14.91
C TRP A 3 -14.97 3.22 -14.19
N ASP A 4 -15.94 4.13 -14.21
CA ASP A 4 -15.83 5.42 -13.54
C ASP A 4 -15.81 5.22 -12.02
N LYS A 5 -16.69 4.34 -11.51
CA LYS A 5 -16.69 3.98 -10.09
C LYS A 5 -15.38 3.33 -9.63
N LEU A 6 -14.79 2.46 -10.47
CA LEU A 6 -13.50 1.84 -10.17
C LEU A 6 -12.35 2.84 -10.21
N LEU A 7 -12.39 3.80 -11.13
CA LEU A 7 -11.40 4.88 -11.20
C LEU A 7 -11.46 5.76 -9.95
N ASP A 8 -12.66 6.14 -9.51
CA ASP A 8 -12.86 6.94 -8.30
C ASP A 8 -12.34 6.21 -7.06
N GLU A 9 -12.63 4.90 -6.95
CA GLU A 9 -12.15 4.06 -5.86
C GLU A 9 -10.62 3.91 -5.86
N ALA A 10 -10.02 3.62 -7.02
CA ALA A 10 -8.57 3.50 -7.15
C ALA A 10 -7.87 4.83 -6.83
N THR A 11 -8.43 5.95 -7.28
CA THR A 11 -7.92 7.30 -6.99
C THR A 11 -7.98 7.59 -5.49
N ARG A 12 -9.11 7.30 -4.83
CA ARG A 12 -9.26 7.44 -3.38
C ARG A 12 -8.21 6.62 -2.62
N TYR A 13 -8.04 5.35 -2.96
CA TYR A 13 -7.04 4.52 -2.31
C TYR A 13 -5.61 5.01 -2.54
N LEU A 14 -5.29 5.47 -3.75
CA LEU A 14 -3.98 6.03 -4.05
C LEU A 14 -3.72 7.28 -3.21
N GLN A 15 -4.69 8.20 -3.13
CA GLN A 15 -4.59 9.41 -2.32
C GLN A 15 -4.42 9.10 -0.83
N GLU A 16 -5.24 8.19 -0.28
CA GLU A 16 -5.11 7.74 1.11
C GLU A 16 -3.75 7.07 1.38
N TYR A 17 -3.24 6.28 0.43
CA TYR A 17 -1.96 5.61 0.58
C TYR A 17 -0.78 6.59 0.52
N ILE A 18 -0.79 7.56 -0.40
CA ILE A 18 0.23 8.63 -0.51
C ILE A 18 0.35 9.42 0.80
N ARG A 19 -0.76 9.60 1.53
CA ARG A 19 -0.77 10.30 2.83
C ARG A 19 -0.06 9.54 3.95
N ILE A 20 0.22 8.26 3.76
CA ILE A 20 1.00 7.47 4.71
C ILE A 20 2.48 7.72 4.40
N ASN A 21 3.09 8.65 5.14
CA ASN A 21 4.50 8.95 4.97
C ASN A 21 5.36 7.75 5.38
N THR A 22 5.91 7.05 4.38
CA THR A 22 6.85 5.91 4.50
C THR A 22 8.28 6.27 4.09
N VAL A 23 8.66 7.56 4.20
CA VAL A 23 10.01 8.02 3.88
C VAL A 23 11.06 7.25 4.71
N ASN A 24 12.02 6.65 4.01
CA ASN A 24 13.09 5.87 4.58
C ASN A 24 14.46 6.54 4.29
N PRO A 25 15.28 6.84 5.32
CA PRO A 25 15.04 6.70 6.77
C PRO A 25 14.05 7.73 7.35
N PRO A 26 13.35 7.44 8.47
CA PRO A 26 13.47 6.22 9.30
C PRO A 26 12.62 5.02 8.84
N GLY A 27 11.69 5.23 7.90
CA GLY A 27 10.65 4.26 7.54
C GLY A 27 9.35 4.50 8.31
N ASN A 28 8.30 3.80 7.91
CA ASN A 28 6.96 3.76 8.53
C ASN A 28 6.07 2.73 7.81
N GLU A 29 6.70 1.76 7.15
CA GLU A 29 6.07 0.80 6.24
C GLU A 29 5.02 -0.07 6.95
N THR A 30 5.12 -0.23 8.28
CA THR A 30 4.09 -0.91 9.08
C THR A 30 2.71 -0.23 8.97
N GLU A 31 2.64 1.11 8.89
CA GLU A 31 1.35 1.81 8.74
C GLU A 31 0.77 1.62 7.33
N ALA A 32 1.62 1.62 6.30
CA ALA A 32 1.22 1.28 4.94
C ALA A 32 0.75 -0.19 4.83
N ALA A 33 1.43 -1.11 5.49
CA ALA A 33 1.02 -2.51 5.57
C ALA A 33 -0.35 -2.67 6.25
N LYS A 34 -0.62 -1.90 7.33
CA LYS A 34 -1.94 -1.86 8.00
C LYS A 34 -3.03 -1.30 7.10
N PHE A 35 -2.73 -0.31 6.26
CA PHE A 35 -3.67 0.22 5.26
C PHE A 35 -4.11 -0.88 4.28
N PHE A 36 -3.15 -1.58 3.67
CA PHE A 36 -3.48 -2.70 2.77
C PHE A 36 -4.20 -3.84 3.49
N LYS A 37 -3.83 -4.13 4.74
CA LYS A 37 -4.54 -5.13 5.55
C LYS A 37 -6.03 -4.82 5.67
N LYS A 38 -6.42 -3.56 5.90
CA LYS A 38 -7.84 -3.17 5.97
C LYS A 38 -8.58 -3.47 4.66
N ILE A 39 -7.95 -3.19 3.52
CA ILE A 39 -8.53 -3.48 2.19
C ILE A 39 -8.68 -4.99 2.00
N PHE A 40 -7.62 -5.76 2.27
CA PHE A 40 -7.66 -7.21 2.11
C PHE A 40 -8.65 -7.87 3.06
N ASP A 41 -8.75 -7.42 4.31
CA ASP A 41 -9.71 -7.93 5.29
C ASP A 41 -11.16 -7.65 4.82
N ALA A 42 -11.44 -6.45 4.27
CA ALA A 42 -12.76 -6.12 3.71
C ALA A 42 -13.15 -7.02 2.53
N GLU A 43 -12.17 -7.41 1.72
CA GLU A 43 -12.34 -8.33 0.58
C GLU A 43 -12.24 -9.82 0.97
N SER A 44 -12.11 -10.12 2.27
CA SER A 44 -11.91 -11.49 2.77
C SER A 44 -10.69 -12.21 2.17
N ILE A 45 -9.64 -11.47 1.84
CA ILE A 45 -8.37 -11.98 1.33
C ILE A 45 -7.42 -12.21 2.53
N PRO A 46 -7.00 -13.47 2.80
CA PRO A 46 -6.06 -13.74 3.89
C PRO A 46 -4.74 -12.99 3.69
N CYS A 47 -4.31 -12.27 4.72
CA CYS A 47 -3.05 -11.52 4.71
C CYS A 47 -2.35 -11.52 6.08
N GLN A 48 -1.03 -11.35 6.07
CA GLN A 48 -0.18 -11.27 7.26
C GLN A 48 0.81 -10.12 7.14
N ILE A 49 1.01 -9.39 8.23
CA ILE A 49 2.04 -8.36 8.35
C ILE A 49 3.27 -8.96 9.02
N HIS A 50 4.44 -8.73 8.44
CA HIS A 50 5.73 -9.14 8.98
C HIS A 50 6.58 -7.90 9.29
N GLU A 51 6.94 -7.71 10.55
CA GLU A 51 7.68 -6.55 11.03
C GLU A 51 9.04 -6.97 11.64
N PRO A 52 10.11 -7.05 10.81
CA PRO A 52 11.44 -7.44 11.28
C PRO A 52 12.10 -6.43 12.25
N SER A 53 11.66 -5.17 12.24
CA SER A 53 12.07 -4.14 13.19
C SER A 53 10.97 -3.08 13.30
N PRO A 54 10.89 -2.31 14.40
CA PRO A 54 9.82 -1.34 14.61
C PRO A 54 9.67 -0.37 13.43
N GLY A 55 8.47 -0.30 12.86
CA GLY A 55 8.13 0.55 11.72
C GLY A 55 8.45 -0.06 10.34
N ARG A 56 9.21 -1.16 10.26
CA ARG A 56 9.70 -1.74 8.99
C ARG A 56 8.85 -2.91 8.50
N GLY A 57 7.53 -2.78 8.56
CA GLY A 57 6.58 -3.83 8.19
C GLY A 57 6.46 -4.07 6.69
N SER A 58 6.17 -5.32 6.32
CA SER A 58 5.72 -5.73 4.98
C SER A 58 4.42 -6.53 5.09
N ILE A 59 3.66 -6.64 4.01
CA ILE A 59 2.42 -7.42 3.97
C ILE A 59 2.46 -8.49 2.89
N LEU A 60 2.03 -9.70 3.24
CA LEU A 60 1.82 -10.81 2.31
C LEU A 60 0.33 -11.14 2.30
N ALA A 61 -0.32 -11.00 1.14
CA ALA A 61 -1.71 -11.39 0.92
C ALA A 61 -1.77 -12.52 -0.11
N THR A 62 -2.70 -13.47 0.06
CA THR A 62 -2.87 -14.59 -0.87
C THR A 62 -4.33 -14.71 -1.29
N LEU A 63 -4.59 -14.44 -2.57
CA LEU A 63 -5.85 -14.80 -3.21
C LEU A 63 -5.75 -16.23 -3.75
N LYS A 64 -6.45 -17.17 -3.11
CA LYS A 64 -6.37 -18.60 -3.46
C LYS A 64 -7.13 -18.89 -4.76
N GLY A 65 -6.41 -19.32 -5.79
CA GLY A 65 -6.99 -19.89 -7.01
C GLY A 65 -7.41 -21.36 -6.83
N ASN A 66 -7.83 -22.00 -7.93
CA ASN A 66 -8.26 -23.41 -7.94
C ASN A 66 -7.11 -24.44 -7.89
N GLY A 67 -5.85 -23.99 -7.79
CA GLY A 67 -4.66 -24.87 -7.70
C GLY A 67 -4.23 -25.52 -9.03
N SER A 68 -4.92 -25.26 -10.15
CA SER A 68 -4.60 -25.87 -11.45
C SER A 68 -3.38 -25.27 -12.17
N LYS A 69 -2.94 -24.08 -11.75
CA LYS A 69 -1.85 -23.32 -12.37
C LYS A 69 -0.81 -22.92 -11.32
N ARG A 70 0.40 -22.59 -11.80
CA ARG A 70 1.45 -22.01 -10.95
C ARG A 70 0.99 -20.67 -10.37
N PRO A 71 1.40 -20.32 -9.14
CA PRO A 71 1.07 -19.03 -8.55
C PRO A 71 1.75 -17.89 -9.32
N LEU A 72 1.13 -16.71 -9.26
CA LEU A 72 1.71 -15.44 -9.71
C LEU A 72 1.99 -14.59 -8.47
N LEU A 73 3.20 -14.02 -8.38
CA LEU A 73 3.56 -13.06 -7.34
C LEU A 73 3.52 -11.65 -7.92
N LEU A 74 2.71 -10.79 -7.30
CA LEU A 74 2.72 -9.35 -7.55
C LEU A 74 3.56 -8.70 -6.44
N LEU A 75 4.79 -8.29 -6.78
CA LEU A 75 5.76 -7.73 -5.84
C LEU A 75 5.88 -6.22 -6.01
N SER A 76 5.87 -5.49 -4.90
CA SER A 76 6.11 -4.05 -4.83
C SER A 76 6.88 -3.71 -3.55
N HIS A 77 7.45 -2.51 -3.49
CA HIS A 77 7.96 -1.91 -2.27
C HIS A 77 7.03 -0.78 -1.83
N ILE A 78 6.99 -0.50 -0.52
CA ILE A 78 6.03 0.44 0.07
C ILE A 78 6.71 1.64 0.75
N ASP A 79 8.04 1.68 0.76
CA ASP A 79 8.86 2.81 1.19
C ASP A 79 9.15 3.77 0.03
N VAL A 80 9.40 5.02 0.39
CA VAL A 80 9.80 6.08 -0.54
C VAL A 80 11.04 6.80 -0.03
N VAL A 81 11.67 7.55 -0.93
CA VAL A 81 12.86 8.36 -0.62
C VAL A 81 12.47 9.72 -0.01
N PRO A 82 13.38 10.39 0.72
CA PRO A 82 13.16 11.75 1.18
C PRO A 82 12.92 12.73 0.03
N VAL A 83 12.26 13.84 0.35
CA VAL A 83 11.89 14.89 -0.60
C VAL A 83 12.37 16.27 -0.13
N GLU A 84 12.62 17.17 -1.07
CA GLU A 84 12.88 18.58 -0.78
C GLU A 84 11.56 19.35 -0.79
N GLU A 85 10.83 19.38 0.32
CA GLU A 85 9.47 19.93 0.40
C GLU A 85 9.34 21.35 -0.19
N ALA A 86 10.36 22.19 -0.02
CA ALA A 86 10.38 23.55 -0.55
C ALA A 86 10.36 23.64 -2.10
N LYS A 87 10.63 22.54 -2.80
CA LYS A 87 10.60 22.45 -4.27
C LYS A 87 9.27 21.94 -4.82
N TRP A 88 8.31 21.62 -3.95
CA TRP A 88 7.00 21.12 -4.36
C TRP A 88 5.98 22.26 -4.44
N GLU A 89 5.18 22.25 -5.51
CA GLU A 89 4.03 23.17 -5.65
C GLU A 89 2.87 22.79 -4.72
N VAL A 90 2.81 21.51 -4.35
CA VAL A 90 1.79 20.91 -3.49
C VAL A 90 2.48 19.99 -2.48
N PRO A 91 2.09 19.97 -1.20
CA PRO A 91 2.73 19.12 -0.21
C PRO A 91 2.82 17.65 -0.66
N PRO A 92 4.01 17.02 -0.61
CA PRO A 92 4.31 15.76 -1.30
C PRO A 92 3.51 14.55 -0.80
N PHE A 93 2.97 14.64 0.42
CA PHE A 93 2.22 13.57 1.07
C PHE A 93 0.76 13.97 1.36
N GLU A 94 0.22 14.99 0.68
CA GLU A 94 -1.19 15.36 0.85
C GLU A 94 -2.14 14.46 0.02
N GLY A 95 -1.64 13.82 -1.04
CA GLY A 95 -2.45 12.94 -1.90
C GLY A 95 -3.69 13.67 -2.42
N VAL A 96 -3.50 14.81 -3.08
CA VAL A 96 -4.56 15.69 -3.59
C VAL A 96 -4.65 15.65 -5.10
#